data_AF-A0A7C7PXN1-F1
#
_entry.id   AF-A0A7C7PXN1-F1
#
_cell.length_a   1.000
_cell.length_b   1.000
_cell.length_c   1.000
_cell.angle_alpha   90.00
_cell.angle_beta   90.00
_cell.angle_gamma   90.00
#
_symmetry.space_group_name_H-M   'P 1'
#
loop_
_entity.id
_entity.type
_entity.pdbx_description
1 polymer ?
#
loop_
_entity_poly.entity_id
_entity_poly.type
_entity_poly.pdbx_seq_one_letter_code
_entity_poly.pdbx_strand_id
1 'polypeptide(L)' 'MVLVRVQKISSYTDPDTGRPGKVIELVEVKKGGRTVVLGPQTEETMMVQRMLQTAIMQMQSLGLMPSI' A
#
# COMPACT_ATOMS: atom_id res chain seq x y z
N MET A 1 13.57 14.39 15.08
CA MET A 1 14.31 14.34 13.79
C MET A 1 13.63 13.34 12.87
N VAL A 2 13.32 13.72 11.62
CA VAL A 2 12.65 12.87 10.62
C VAL A 2 13.71 12.14 9.80
N LEU A 3 13.56 10.82 9.60
CA LEU A 3 14.44 10.06 8.70
C LEU A 3 13.88 10.15 7.29
N VAL A 4 14.70 10.52 6.31
CA VAL A 4 14.32 10.57 4.90
C VAL A 4 15.22 9.68 4.06
N ARG A 5 14.71 9.15 2.95
CA ARG A 5 15.50 8.50 1.91
C ARG A 5 15.29 9.20 0.56
N VAL A 6 16.30 9.13 -0.30
CA VAL A 6 16.19 9.61 -1.68
C VAL A 6 15.35 8.60 -2.47
N GLN A 7 14.27 9.08 -3.10
CA GLN A 7 13.39 8.29 -3.96
C GLN A 7 13.82 8.40 -5.42
N LYS A 8 14.20 9.60 -5.87
CA LYS A 8 14.62 9.88 -7.25
C LYS A 8 15.53 11.10 -7.30
N ILE A 9 16.47 11.06 -8.24
CA ILE A 9 17.30 12.21 -8.63
C ILE A 9 17.09 12.45 -10.11
N SER A 10 16.70 13.67 -10.48
CA SER A 10 16.58 14.09 -11.88
C SER A 10 17.41 15.34 -12.13
N SER A 11 17.96 15.44 -13.33
CA SER A 11 18.58 16.68 -13.81
C SER A 11 17.47 17.64 -14.23
N TYR A 12 17.63 18.91 -13.87
CA TYR A 12 16.72 19.98 -14.25
C TYR A 12 17.55 21.18 -14.69
N THR A 13 17.18 21.80 -15.79
CA THR A 13 17.78 23.06 -16.22
C THR A 13 16.81 24.16 -15.88
N ASP A 14 17.27 25.13 -15.09
CA ASP A 14 16.47 26.30 -14.71
C ASP A 14 16.12 27.12 -15.98
N PRO A 15 14.82 27.31 -16.29
CA PRO A 15 14.39 28.05 -17.48
C PRO A 15 14.74 29.55 -17.40
N ASP A 16 14.86 30.11 -16.19
CA ASP A 16 15.11 31.54 -16.00
C ASP A 16 16.60 31.88 -16.08
N THR A 17 17.46 30.98 -15.60
CA THR A 17 18.91 31.20 -15.54
C THR A 17 19.73 30.32 -16.48
N GLY A 18 19.12 29.31 -17.11
CA GLY A 18 19.79 28.33 -17.97
C GLY A 18 20.76 27.40 -17.24
N ARG A 19 20.82 27.47 -15.90
CA ARG A 19 21.82 26.75 -15.11
C ARG A 19 21.41 25.29 -14.91
N PRO A 20 22.35 24.34 -15.01
CA PRO A 20 22.08 22.95 -14.68
C PRO A 20 21.94 22.80 -13.17
N GLY A 21 20.86 22.12 -12.77
CA GLY A 21 20.52 21.78 -11.40
C GLY A 21 20.09 20.32 -11.25
N LYS A 22 19.82 19.93 -10.02
CA LYS A 22 19.28 18.59 -9.69
C LYS A 22 18.07 18.75 -8.80
N VAL A 23 17.03 17.96 -9.08
CA VAL A 23 15.88 17.80 -8.20
C VAL A 23 16.06 16.49 -7.45
N ILE A 24 15.97 16.57 -6.12
CA ILE A 24 16.10 15.42 -5.23
C ILE A 24 14.74 15.20 -4.57
N GLU A 25 14.06 14.14 -4.98
CA GLU A 25 12.78 13.76 -4.39
C GLU A 25 13.06 12.91 -3.14
N LEU A 26 12.62 13.40 -1.99
CA LEU A 26 12.81 12.76 -0.68
C LEU A 26 11.49 12.15 -0.20
N VAL A 27 11.57 10.98 0.43
CA VAL A 27 10.43 10.36 1.10
C VAL A 27 10.78 10.06 2.56
N GLU A 28 9.82 10.29 3.44
CA GLU A 28 9.96 10.00 4.87
C GLU A 28 9.99 8.49 5.12
N VAL A 29 10.93 8.05 5.95
CA VAL A 29 11.09 6.67 6.39
C VAL A 29 10.37 6.50 7.72
N LYS A 30 9.19 5.85 7.68
CA LYS A 30 8.47 5.45 8.89
C LYS A 30 9.18 4.26 9.56
N LYS A 31 9.80 4.49 10.73
CA LYS A 31 10.50 3.45 11.52
C LYS A 31 9.58 2.52 12.33
N GLY A 32 8.26 2.56 12.11
CA GLY A 32 7.28 1.83 12.91
C GLY A 32 6.28 1.10 12.06
N GLY A 33 6.29 -0.23 12.15
CA GLY A 33 5.31 -1.12 11.55
C GLY A 33 5.88 -1.82 10.33
N ARG A 34 6.23 -3.09 10.50
CA ARG A 34 6.24 -4.14 9.49
C ARG A 34 5.39 -3.72 8.28
N THR A 35 6.04 -3.18 7.26
CA THR A 35 5.44 -3.05 5.94
C THR A 35 5.22 -4.48 5.49
N VAL A 36 4.06 -5.03 5.84
CA VAL A 36 3.42 -6.04 5.01
C VAL A 36 3.50 -5.42 3.63
N VAL A 37 4.26 -6.04 2.75
CA VAL A 37 4.26 -5.76 1.33
C VAL A 37 2.84 -6.08 0.87
N LEU A 38 1.91 -5.17 1.15
CA LEU A 38 0.69 -5.03 0.39
C LEU A 38 1.16 -4.44 -0.93
N GLY A 39 1.59 -5.34 -1.82
CA GLY A 39 1.37 -5.16 -3.23
C GLY A 39 -0.14 -4.97 -3.51
N PRO A 40 -0.60 -5.06 -4.75
CA PRO A 40 -2.01 -4.86 -5.06
C PRO A 40 -2.85 -6.06 -4.56
N GLN A 41 -3.03 -6.21 -3.25
CA GLN A 41 -4.19 -6.85 -2.64
C GLN A 41 -5.27 -5.78 -2.44
N THR A 42 -5.48 -5.05 -3.52
CA THR A 42 -6.46 -3.99 -3.75
C THR A 42 -7.84 -4.61 -3.68
N GLU A 43 -8.62 -4.28 -2.65
CA GLU A 43 -10.09 -4.40 -2.53
C GLU A 43 -10.74 -5.77 -2.80
N GLU A 44 -10.44 -6.41 -3.92
CA GLU A 44 -10.84 -7.74 -4.35
C GLU A 44 -10.58 -8.79 -3.27
N THR A 45 -9.40 -8.81 -2.63
CA THR A 45 -9.13 -9.79 -1.56
C THR A 45 -10.00 -9.56 -0.32
N MET A 46 -10.26 -8.29 0.05
CA MET A 46 -11.19 -7.99 1.14
C MET A 46 -12.64 -8.32 0.77
N MET A 47 -13.05 -8.09 -0.48
CA MET A 47 -14.36 -8.48 -0.98
C MET A 47 -14.53 -10.00 -0.98
N VAL A 48 -13.56 -10.75 -1.50
CA VAL A 48 -13.56 -12.22 -1.50
C VAL A 48 -13.64 -12.76 -0.08
N GLN A 49 -12.91 -12.16 0.87
CA GLN A 49 -12.98 -12.57 2.27
C GLN A 49 -14.38 -12.34 2.88
N ARG A 50 -15.04 -11.22 2.57
CA ARG A 50 -16.42 -10.95 3.02
C ARG A 50 -17.43 -11.89 2.37
N MET A 51 -17.27 -12.19 1.08
CA MET A 51 -18.11 -13.15 0.36
C MET A 51 -17.98 -14.55 0.95
N LEU A 52 -16.75 -14.99 1.24
CA LEU A 52 -16.48 -16.29 1.86
C LEU A 52 -17.12 -16.40 3.25
N GLN A 53 -17.00 -15.35 4.08
CA GLN A 53 -17.65 -15.31 5.39
C GLN A 53 -19.17 -15.41 5.27
N THR A 54 -19.77 -14.71 4.31
CA THR A 54 -21.22 -14.75 4.07
C THR A 54 -21.68 -16.14 3.63
N ALA A 55 -20.94 -16.78 2.72
CA ALA A 55 -21.24 -18.13 2.25
C ALA A 55 -21.16 -19.17 3.38
N ILE A 56 -20.15 -19.07 4.26
CA ILE A 56 -20.00 -19.94 5.43
C ILE A 56 -21.18 -19.75 6.39
N MET A 57 -21.58 -18.51 6.68
CA MET A 57 -22.74 -18.24 7.54
C MET A 57 -24.04 -18.78 6.95
N GLN A 58 -24.22 -18.72 5.63
CA GLN A 58 -25.38 -19.32 4.96
C GLN A 58 -25.38 -20.85 5.06
N MET A 59 -24.24 -21.50 4.87
CA MET A 59 -24.13 -22.96 5.03
C MET A 59 -24.39 -23.41 6.48
N GLN A 60 -23.96 -22.64 7.48
CA GLN A 60 -24.31 -22.87 8.88
C GLN A 60 -25.81 -22.74 9.13
N SER A 61 -26.47 -21.72 8.52
CA SER A 61 -27.92 -21.55 8.65
C SER A 61 -28.74 -22.69 8.03
N LEU A 62 -28.18 -23.37 7.02
CA LEU A 62 -28.77 -24.56 6.40
C LEU A 62 -28.47 -25.86 7.17
N GLY A 63 -27.71 -25.79 8.28
CA GLY A 63 -27.31 -26.95 9.08
C GLY A 63 -26.25 -27.84 8.42
N LEU A 64 -25.58 -27.35 7.36
CA LEU A 64 -24.58 -28.10 6.60
C LEU A 64 -23.16 -27.97 7.19
N MET A 65 -22.94 -27.03 8.11
CA MET A 65 -21.70 -26.90 8.86
C MET A 65 -21.99 -26.64 10.35
N PRO A 66 -21.21 -27.23 11.28
CA PRO A 66 -21.31 -26.90 12.68
C PRO A 66 -20.83 -25.46 12.93
N SER A 67 -21.54 -24.72 13.77
CA SER A 67 -21.04 -23.50 14.38
C SER A 67 -19.99 -23.88 15.42
N ILE A 68 -18.75 -23.44 15.21
CA ILE A 68 -17.65 -23.58 16.19
C ILE A 68 -17.78 -22.45 17.21
#